data_AF-A0A0M9DQ01-F1
#
_entry.id   AF-A0A0M9DQ01-F1
#
_cell.length_a   1.000
_cell.length_b   1.000
_cell.length_c   1.000
_cell.angle_alpha   90.00
_cell.angle_beta   90.00
_cell.angle_gamma   90.00
#
_symmetry.space_group_name_H-M   'P 1'
#
loop_
_entity.id
_entity.type
_entity.pdbx_description
1 polymer ?
#
loop_
_entity_poly.entity_id
_entity_poly.type
_entity_poly.pdbx_seq_one_letter_code
_entity_poly.pdbx_strand_id
1 'polypeptide(L)'
;MKNVFYVLMIALLLSSCYGVNERTSHIGALSSLCLPDSIEFFLQKEYSVNILPDKNWIDECNNFKNQPFPSIVIYFDEPPKELVGIAEDFYSVRYVYNPNIRNQILDGLDSDLSDKEKKRILKRVQLALIKYQCEKGKKNAMDYIKNELE
;
A
#
# COMPACT_ATOMS: atom_id res chain seq x y z
N MET A 1 46.45 0.61 6.03
CA MET A 1 45.34 -0.36 5.90
C MET A 1 44.12 -0.06 6.77
N LYS A 2 44.24 0.49 7.98
CA LYS A 2 43.08 0.84 8.84
C LYS A 2 42.15 1.92 8.24
N ASN A 3 42.66 2.85 7.45
CA ASN A 3 41.85 3.95 6.88
C ASN A 3 40.98 3.55 5.67
N VAL A 4 41.30 2.44 4.99
CA VAL A 4 40.53 1.97 3.83
C VAL A 4 39.24 1.24 4.28
N PHE A 5 39.30 0.59 5.44
CA PHE A 5 38.15 -0.11 6.02
C PHE A 5 37.04 0.85 6.49
N TYR A 6 37.40 2.03 6.99
CA TYR A 6 36.44 3.04 7.43
C TYR A 6 35.66 3.66 6.25
N VAL A 7 36.31 3.87 5.11
CA VAL A 7 35.65 4.42 3.91
C VAL A 7 34.65 3.41 3.32
N LEU A 8 34.97 2.12 3.35
CA LEU A 8 34.07 1.06 2.85
C LEU A 8 32.82 0.89 3.72
N MET A 9 32.95 1.04 5.05
CA MET A 9 31.81 0.99 5.99
C MET A 9 30.86 2.18 5.83
N ILE A 10 31.38 3.38 5.56
CA ILE A 10 30.54 4.58 5.35
C ILE A 10 29.78 4.48 4.02
N ALA A 11 30.38 3.91 2.98
CA ALA A 11 29.70 3.70 1.69
C ALA A 11 28.53 2.70 1.79
N LEU A 12 28.63 1.68 2.66
CA LEU A 12 27.56 0.71 2.91
C LEU A 12 26.40 1.27 3.75
N LEU A 13 26.66 2.28 4.58
CA LEU A 13 25.63 2.96 5.39
C LEU A 13 24.83 4.00 4.59
N LEU A 14 25.32 4.43 3.42
CA LEU A 14 24.62 5.38 2.54
C LEU A 14 23.72 4.69 1.50
N SER A 15 23.81 3.37 1.33
CA SER A 15 22.97 2.61 0.40
C SER A 15 21.61 2.16 0.99
N SER A 16 21.36 2.36 2.29
CA SER A 16 20.15 1.84 2.96
C SER A 16 19.00 2.84 3.05
N CYS A 17 19.03 3.95 2.31
CA CYS A 17 17.90 4.88 2.20
C CYS A 17 17.25 4.82 0.81
N TYR A 18 16.89 3.63 0.34
CA TYR A 18 15.80 3.50 -0.64
C TYR A 18 14.48 3.64 0.14
N GLY A 19 14.24 4.85 0.63
CA GLY A 19 12.99 5.22 1.27
C GLY A 19 11.88 5.19 0.24
N VAL A 20 10.78 4.51 0.57
CA VAL A 20 9.48 4.61 -0.11
C VAL A 20 9.28 6.06 -0.53
N ASN A 21 9.34 6.34 -1.83
CA ASN A 21 9.17 7.70 -2.32
C ASN A 21 7.73 8.09 -1.99
N GLU A 22 7.55 9.03 -1.07
CA GLU A 22 6.24 9.51 -0.62
C GLU A 22 5.31 9.83 -1.79
N ARG A 23 5.86 10.30 -2.93
CA ARG A 23 5.05 10.62 -4.10
C ARG A 23 4.50 9.41 -4.85
N THR A 24 5.19 8.26 -4.87
CA THR A 24 4.69 7.09 -5.61
C THR A 24 3.65 6.33 -4.81
N SER A 25 3.69 6.39 -3.48
CA SER A 25 2.86 5.57 -2.60
C SER A 25 1.69 6.32 -1.94
N HIS A 26 1.58 7.64 -2.11
CA HIS A 26 0.47 8.43 -1.55
C HIS A 26 -0.87 8.01 -2.18
N ILE A 27 -1.87 7.79 -1.34
CA ILE A 27 -3.23 7.43 -1.77
C ILE A 27 -3.98 8.63 -2.40
N GLY A 28 -3.40 9.83 -2.46
CA GLY A 28 -3.98 11.04 -3.05
C GLY A 28 -4.91 11.80 -2.10
N ALA A 29 -5.97 12.39 -2.64
CA ALA A 29 -6.84 13.34 -1.92
C ALA A 29 -7.84 12.67 -0.96
N LEU A 30 -7.35 12.16 0.18
CA LEU A 30 -8.20 11.70 1.28
C LEU A 30 -8.29 12.75 2.39
N SER A 31 -9.48 12.88 2.98
CA SER A 31 -9.69 13.68 4.18
C SER A 31 -9.75 12.75 5.39
N SER A 32 -8.66 12.62 6.14
CA SER A 32 -8.59 11.80 7.37
C SER A 32 -9.64 12.19 8.40
N LEU A 33 -9.99 13.48 8.50
CA LEU A 33 -11.07 14.01 9.34
C LEU A 33 -12.47 13.48 8.98
N CYS A 34 -12.59 12.79 7.85
CA CYS A 34 -13.85 12.27 7.34
C CYS A 34 -13.93 10.73 7.38
N LEU A 35 -12.90 10.04 7.88
CA LEU A 35 -12.94 8.59 8.08
C LEU A 35 -13.43 8.27 9.49
N PRO A 36 -14.26 7.22 9.68
CA PRO A 36 -14.67 6.80 11.01
C PRO A 36 -13.51 6.12 11.74
N ASP A 37 -13.45 6.25 13.07
CA ASP A 37 -12.44 5.58 13.90
C ASP A 37 -12.43 4.06 13.70
N SER A 38 -13.57 3.46 13.34
CA SER A 38 -13.72 2.02 13.08
C SER A 38 -13.47 1.61 11.62
N ILE A 39 -12.82 2.45 10.81
CA ILE A 39 -12.56 2.19 9.39
C ILE A 39 -11.78 0.90 9.15
N GLU A 40 -10.79 0.57 9.99
CA GLU A 40 -10.02 -0.67 9.87
C GLU A 40 -10.94 -1.90 9.89
N PHE A 41 -11.86 -1.94 10.86
CA PHE A 41 -12.83 -3.02 10.98
C PHE A 41 -13.72 -3.14 9.74
N PHE A 42 -14.17 -2.01 9.18
CA PHE A 42 -14.99 -2.02 7.97
C PHE A 42 -14.21 -2.51 6.75
N LEU A 43 -12.97 -2.05 6.58
CA LEU A 43 -12.10 -2.48 5.49
C LEU A 43 -11.80 -3.98 5.56
N GLN A 44 -11.39 -4.49 6.73
CA GLN A 44 -11.07 -5.92 6.89
C GLN A 44 -12.30 -6.82 6.69
N LYS A 45 -13.49 -6.32 7.05
CA LYS A 45 -14.74 -7.04 6.83
C LYS A 45 -15.14 -7.08 5.35
N GLU A 46 -14.99 -5.98 4.63
CA GLU A 46 -15.41 -5.87 3.22
C GLU A 46 -14.39 -6.51 2.26
N TYR A 47 -13.10 -6.39 2.55
CA TYR A 47 -12.00 -6.87 1.69
C TYR A 47 -11.42 -8.20 2.17
N SER A 48 -12.27 -9.06 2.73
CA SER A 48 -12.11 -10.51 2.90
C SER A 48 -10.76 -11.04 3.41
N VAL A 49 -9.99 -10.29 4.20
CA VAL A 49 -8.70 -10.80 4.74
C VAL A 49 -8.87 -11.98 5.70
N ASN A 50 -10.09 -12.20 6.21
CA ASN A 50 -10.44 -13.35 7.03
C ASN A 50 -10.75 -14.62 6.22
N ILE A 51 -10.90 -14.52 4.89
CA ILE A 51 -11.26 -15.62 4.00
C ILE A 51 -10.36 -15.54 2.75
N LEU A 52 -9.09 -15.90 2.93
CA LEU A 52 -8.11 -15.94 1.85
C LEU A 52 -8.14 -17.30 1.12
N PRO A 53 -7.87 -17.33 -0.20
CA PRO A 53 -8.20 -18.47 -1.04
C PRO A 53 -7.30 -19.70 -0.85
N ASP A 54 -6.04 -19.50 -0.47
CA ASP A 54 -5.10 -20.58 -0.22
C ASP A 54 -4.02 -20.19 0.79
N LYS A 55 -3.18 -21.18 1.14
CA LYS A 55 -2.12 -21.03 2.13
C LYS A 55 -1.11 -19.93 1.78
N ASN A 56 -0.77 -19.74 0.50
CA ASN A 56 0.21 -18.73 0.12
C ASN A 56 -0.32 -17.33 0.42
N TRP A 57 -1.59 -17.06 0.13
CA TRP A 57 -2.19 -15.77 0.48
C TRP A 57 -2.28 -15.55 1.99
N ILE A 58 -2.59 -16.60 2.76
CA ILE A 58 -2.62 -16.54 4.23
C ILE A 58 -1.22 -16.23 4.78
N ASP A 59 -0.21 -16.95 4.29
CA ASP A 59 1.18 -16.77 4.71
C ASP A 59 1.66 -15.35 4.39
N GLU A 60 1.38 -14.85 3.18
CA GLU A 60 1.75 -13.47 2.84
C GLU A 60 0.96 -12.43 3.64
N CYS A 61 -0.34 -12.61 3.86
CA CYS A 61 -1.10 -11.71 4.74
C CYS A 61 -0.52 -11.67 6.17
N ASN A 62 -0.01 -12.78 6.67
CA ASN A 62 0.70 -12.82 7.95
C ASN A 62 2.08 -12.16 7.86
N ASN A 63 2.80 -12.31 6.74
CA ASN A 63 4.08 -11.65 6.53
C ASN A 63 3.96 -10.12 6.52
N PHE A 64 2.83 -9.54 6.08
CA PHE A 64 2.58 -8.09 6.20
C PHE A 64 2.67 -7.60 7.65
N LYS A 65 2.27 -8.42 8.64
CA LYS A 65 2.36 -8.08 10.07
C LYS A 65 3.80 -8.08 10.59
N ASN A 66 4.70 -8.77 9.90
CA ASN A 66 6.12 -8.82 10.23
C ASN A 66 6.94 -7.74 9.51
N GLN A 67 6.29 -6.89 8.70
CA GLN A 67 6.97 -5.80 8.01
C GLN A 67 7.32 -4.66 8.98
N PRO A 68 8.35 -3.83 8.65
CA PRO A 68 8.83 -2.79 9.57
C PRO A 68 7.81 -1.71 9.94
N PHE A 69 6.83 -1.46 9.08
CA PHE A 69 5.80 -0.45 9.31
C PHE A 69 4.43 -1.12 9.47
N PRO A 70 3.64 -0.74 10.48
CA PRO A 70 2.31 -1.27 10.64
C PRO A 70 1.43 -0.86 9.46
N SER A 71 0.55 -1.78 9.05
CA SER A 71 -0.38 -1.53 7.96
C SER A 71 -1.69 -2.28 8.13
N ILE A 72 -2.76 -1.65 7.70
CA ILE A 72 -4.07 -2.27 7.54
C ILE A 72 -4.05 -3.03 6.22
N VAL A 73 -4.16 -4.35 6.30
CA VAL A 73 -4.14 -5.21 5.12
C VAL A 73 -5.55 -5.39 4.59
N ILE A 74 -5.70 -5.26 3.28
CA ILE A 74 -6.92 -5.58 2.54
C ILE A 74 -6.61 -6.55 1.40
N TYR A 75 -7.56 -7.44 1.08
CA TYR A 75 -7.47 -8.36 -0.05
C TYR A 75 -8.50 -8.00 -1.12
N PHE A 76 -8.03 -7.68 -2.33
CA PHE A 76 -8.87 -7.54 -3.50
C PHE A 76 -9.00 -8.92 -4.17
N ASP A 77 -10.16 -9.57 -4.04
CA ASP A 77 -10.37 -10.89 -4.67
C ASP A 77 -10.59 -10.82 -6.20
N GLU A 78 -10.97 -9.63 -6.67
CA GLU A 78 -11.27 -9.35 -8.07
C GLU A 78 -9.98 -9.26 -8.91
N PRO A 79 -9.89 -9.96 -10.06
CA PRO A 79 -8.68 -9.96 -10.88
C PRO A 79 -8.16 -8.55 -11.27
N PRO A 80 -6.83 -8.33 -11.20
CA PRO A 80 -5.84 -9.23 -10.61
C PRO A 80 -5.99 -9.25 -9.08
N LYS A 81 -5.88 -10.44 -8.49
CA LYS A 81 -5.95 -10.66 -7.04
C LYS A 81 -4.75 -10.05 -6.35
N GLU A 82 -4.97 -9.34 -5.24
CA GLU A 82 -3.89 -8.58 -4.56
C GLU A 82 -4.13 -8.41 -3.07
N LEU A 83 -3.04 -8.47 -2.30
CA LEU A 83 -2.99 -7.93 -0.95
C LEU A 83 -2.37 -6.54 -1.00
N VAL A 84 -3.00 -5.59 -0.31
CA VAL A 84 -2.50 -4.22 -0.20
C VAL A 84 -2.49 -3.81 1.26
N GLY A 85 -1.34 -3.34 1.72
CA GLY A 85 -1.12 -2.83 3.06
C GLY A 85 -1.19 -1.32 3.00
N ILE A 86 -2.12 -0.74 3.74
CA ILE A 86 -2.35 0.70 3.82
C ILE A 86 -1.79 1.18 5.15
N ALA A 87 -1.09 2.31 5.16
CA ALA A 87 -0.64 2.93 6.42
C ALA A 87 -1.85 3.19 7.34
N GLU A 88 -1.65 3.10 8.66
CA GLU A 88 -2.72 3.34 9.65
C GLU A 88 -3.29 4.78 9.58
N ASP A 89 -2.53 5.71 9.01
CA ASP A 89 -2.99 7.09 8.74
C ASP A 89 -3.80 7.22 7.44
N PHE A 90 -3.95 6.14 6.68
CA PHE A 90 -4.63 6.03 5.40
C PHE A 90 -4.04 6.86 4.26
N TYR A 91 -2.87 7.46 4.42
CA TYR A 91 -2.28 8.35 3.42
C TYR A 91 -1.40 7.64 2.40
N SER A 92 -0.96 6.41 2.68
CA SER A 92 -0.03 5.72 1.80
C SER A 92 -0.29 4.22 1.68
N VAL A 93 -0.02 3.69 0.49
CA VAL A 93 0.17 2.26 0.26
C VAL A 93 1.56 1.90 0.77
N ARG A 94 1.63 1.06 1.79
CA ARG A 94 2.89 0.61 2.39
C ARG A 94 3.41 -0.65 1.77
N TYR A 95 2.52 -1.56 1.37
CA TYR A 95 2.91 -2.87 0.86
C TYR A 95 1.94 -3.35 -0.22
N VAL A 96 2.47 -4.10 -1.18
CA VAL A 96 1.66 -4.75 -2.22
C VAL A 96 2.16 -6.17 -2.44
N TYR A 97 1.25 -7.13 -2.56
CA TYR A 97 1.57 -8.47 -3.02
C TYR A 97 0.62 -8.89 -4.13
N ASN A 98 1.21 -9.26 -5.27
CA ASN A 98 0.54 -9.81 -6.42
C ASN A 98 1.47 -10.84 -7.09
N PRO A 99 1.20 -12.15 -6.95
CA PRO A 99 2.12 -13.18 -7.44
C PRO A 99 2.26 -13.21 -8.97
N ASN A 100 1.33 -12.58 -9.70
CA ASN A 100 1.42 -12.46 -11.17
C ASN A 100 2.39 -11.34 -11.61
N ILE A 101 2.74 -10.42 -10.70
CA ILE A 101 3.73 -9.37 -10.93
C ILE A 101 5.05 -9.80 -10.32
N ARG A 102 5.05 -10.12 -9.01
CA ARG A 102 6.22 -10.58 -8.28
C ARG A 102 5.80 -11.50 -7.13
N ASN A 103 6.49 -12.62 -6.99
CA ASN A 103 6.23 -13.59 -5.92
C ASN A 103 6.90 -13.20 -4.59
N GLN A 104 6.74 -11.94 -4.18
CA GLN A 104 7.17 -11.39 -2.90
C GLN A 104 6.41 -10.08 -2.62
N ILE A 105 6.41 -9.65 -1.37
CA ILE A 105 5.89 -8.35 -0.96
C ILE A 105 6.78 -7.24 -1.54
N LEU A 106 6.14 -6.21 -2.11
CA LEU A 106 6.76 -4.98 -2.58
C LEU A 106 6.57 -3.87 -1.55
N ASP A 107 7.59 -3.03 -1.39
CA ASP A 107 7.52 -1.84 -0.54
C ASP A 107 6.84 -0.69 -1.29
N GLY A 108 5.61 -0.39 -0.86
CA GLY A 108 4.74 0.61 -1.44
C GLY A 108 4.47 0.37 -2.91
N LEU A 109 4.44 1.47 -3.67
CA LEU A 109 4.31 1.43 -5.12
C LEU A 109 5.70 1.44 -5.78
N ASP A 110 6.40 0.32 -5.59
CA ASP A 110 7.77 0.04 -6.02
C ASP A 110 7.98 0.25 -7.54
N SER A 111 9.25 0.47 -7.94
CA SER A 111 9.66 0.56 -9.35
C SER A 111 9.30 -0.66 -10.19
N ASP A 112 9.18 -1.84 -9.58
CA ASP A 112 8.82 -3.08 -10.25
C ASP A 112 7.36 -3.09 -10.74
N LEU A 113 6.53 -2.18 -10.23
CA LEU A 113 5.18 -1.95 -10.76
C LEU A 113 5.25 -0.97 -11.95
N SER A 114 4.59 -1.34 -13.04
CA SER A 114 4.30 -0.42 -14.14
C SER A 114 3.40 0.74 -13.67
N ASP A 115 3.45 1.87 -14.36
CA ASP A 115 2.59 3.02 -14.04
C ASP A 115 1.09 2.67 -14.07
N LYS A 116 0.71 1.74 -14.95
CA LYS A 116 -0.66 1.22 -15.03
C LYS A 116 -1.03 0.44 -13.77
N GLU A 117 -0.13 -0.39 -13.25
CA GLU A 117 -0.37 -1.13 -12.00
C GLU A 117 -0.43 -0.20 -10.80
N LYS A 118 0.49 0.77 -10.71
CA LYS A 118 0.49 1.80 -9.66
C LYS A 118 -0.84 2.56 -9.63
N LYS A 119 -1.28 3.09 -10.77
CA LYS A 119 -2.56 3.81 -10.88
C LYS A 119 -3.75 2.91 -10.52
N ARG A 120 -3.76 1.65 -10.99
CA ARG A 120 -4.83 0.69 -10.67
C ARG A 120 -4.91 0.40 -9.18
N ILE A 121 -3.78 0.14 -8.51
CA ILE A 121 -3.74 -0.12 -7.07
C ILE A 121 -4.22 1.11 -6.30
N LEU A 122 -3.70 2.30 -6.63
CA LEU A 122 -4.16 3.56 -6.04
C LEU A 122 -5.67 3.75 -6.21
N LYS A 123 -6.19 3.51 -7.41
CA LYS A 123 -7.61 3.65 -7.71
C LYS A 123 -8.45 2.70 -6.87
N ARG A 124 -8.03 1.44 -6.73
CA ARG A 124 -8.74 0.45 -5.91
C ARG A 124 -8.75 0.82 -4.44
N VAL A 125 -7.62 1.30 -3.90
CA VAL A 125 -7.53 1.76 -2.51
C VAL A 125 -8.37 3.02 -2.28
N GLN A 126 -8.30 3.99 -3.19
CA GLN A 126 -9.16 5.18 -3.17
C GLN A 126 -10.65 4.80 -3.15
N LEU A 127 -11.07 3.89 -4.04
CA LEU A 127 -12.45 3.39 -4.10
C LEU A 127 -12.87 2.57 -2.87
N ALA A 128 -11.93 1.97 -2.15
CA ALA A 128 -12.21 1.32 -0.87
C ALA A 128 -12.50 2.34 0.22
N LEU A 129 -11.66 3.37 0.32
CA LEU A 129 -11.73 4.38 1.38
C LEU A 129 -12.85 5.40 1.14
N ILE A 130 -13.17 5.71 -0.12
CA ILE A 130 -14.17 6.72 -0.48
C ILE A 130 -15.57 6.41 0.06
N LYS A 131 -15.93 5.13 0.16
CA LYS A 131 -17.24 4.68 0.67
C LYS A 131 -17.51 5.20 2.09
N TYR A 132 -16.45 5.44 2.85
CA TYR A 132 -16.48 5.83 4.24
C TYR A 132 -16.18 7.31 4.48
N GLN A 133 -15.92 8.08 3.43
CA GLN A 133 -15.70 9.53 3.56
C GLN A 133 -17.02 10.31 3.65
N CYS A 134 -16.95 11.49 4.26
CA CYS A 134 -17.96 12.55 4.14
C CYS A 134 -18.13 12.99 2.66
N GLU A 135 -19.24 13.64 2.33
CA GLU A 135 -19.55 14.05 0.95
C GLU A 135 -18.46 14.92 0.28
N LYS A 136 -17.85 15.84 1.04
CA LYS A 136 -16.71 16.63 0.54
C LYS A 136 -15.50 15.75 0.22
N GLY A 137 -15.19 14.82 1.12
CA GLY A 137 -14.11 13.86 0.94
C GLY A 137 -14.33 12.94 -0.26
N LYS A 138 -15.56 12.46 -0.44
CA LYS A 138 -15.98 11.70 -1.63
C LYS A 138 -15.74 12.48 -2.91
N LYS A 139 -16.19 13.74 -2.96
CA LYS A 139 -15.99 14.59 -4.13
C LYS A 139 -14.49 14.73 -4.48
N ASN A 140 -13.67 15.08 -3.50
CA ASN A 140 -12.22 15.24 -3.70
C ASN A 140 -11.55 13.95 -4.18
N ALA A 141 -11.92 12.81 -3.60
CA ALA A 141 -11.43 11.50 -4.01
C ALA A 141 -11.84 11.15 -5.46
N MET A 142 -13.09 11.41 -5.85
CA MET A 142 -13.54 11.21 -7.23
C MET A 142 -12.81 12.12 -8.22
N ASP A 143 -12.60 13.40 -7.87
CA ASP A 143 -11.85 14.34 -8.70
C ASP A 143 -10.40 13.86 -8.90
N TYR A 144 -9.75 13.36 -7.84
CA TYR A 144 -8.42 12.76 -7.95
C TYR A 144 -8.40 11.52 -8.85
N ILE A 145 -9.35 10.60 -8.67
CA ILE A 145 -9.45 9.40 -9.53
C ILE A 145 -9.55 9.81 -11.00
N LYS A 146 -10.44 10.76 -11.31
CA LYS A 146 -10.70 11.19 -12.68
C LYS A 146 -9.52 11.92 -13.33
N ASN A 147 -8.80 12.74 -12.58
CA ASN A 147 -7.77 13.61 -13.14
C ASN A 147 -6.37 12.96 -13.15
N GLU A 148 -6.09 12.07 -12.19
CA GLU A 148 -4.75 11.53 -11.97
C GLU A 148 -4.65 10.02 -12.27
N LEU A 149 -5.74 9.26 -12.08
CA LEU A 149 -5.73 7.79 -12.14
C LEU A 149 -6.46 7.19 -13.35
N GLU A 150 -7.19 7.99 -14.13
CA GLU A 150 -7.80 7.64 -15.42
C GLU A 150 -7.02 8.26 -16.59
#